data_AF-A0A0S7EUR1-F1
#
_entry.id   AF-A0A0S7EUR1-F1
#
_cell.length_a   1.000
_cell.length_b   1.000
_cell.length_c   1.000
_cell.angle_alpha   90.00
_cell.angle_beta   90.00
_cell.angle_gamma   90.00
#
_symmetry.space_group_name_H-M   'P 1'
#
loop_
_entity.id
_entity.type
_entity.pdbx_description
1 polymer ?
#
loop_
_entity_poly.entity_id
_entity_poly.type
_entity_poly.pdbx_seq_one_letter_code
_entity_poly.pdbx_strand_id
1 'polypeptide(L)'
;MLNFNLQQLCGPKCRDLKVENPEKYGFEPKKLLDQLTDIYLQLDCARFAKAIADDQRSYSRELFEEVISKMRKAGIKSSIAIEKFKLLSEKVEEIVAKNSQSEMDYSDAPDEFKDPLMDTLMTDPVMLPSGNIMDRSIILRHLLNSPTYQWLRE
;
A
#
# COMPACT_ATOMS: atom_id res chain seq x y z
N MET A 1 -10.00 -5.10 -3.72
CA MET A 1 -11.20 -5.30 -4.58
C MET A 1 -11.23 -4.34 -5.77
N LEU A 2 -11.09 -3.01 -5.58
CA LEU A 2 -10.99 -2.04 -6.68
C LEU A 2 -9.81 -2.35 -7.63
N ASN A 3 -8.60 -2.51 -7.09
CA ASN A 3 -7.40 -2.80 -7.89
C ASN A 3 -7.52 -4.11 -8.67
N PHE A 4 -8.14 -5.13 -8.08
CA PHE A 4 -8.40 -6.40 -8.77
C PHE A 4 -9.27 -6.20 -10.01
N ASN A 5 -10.34 -5.41 -9.92
CA ASN A 5 -11.18 -5.08 -11.08
C ASN A 5 -10.41 -4.25 -12.11
N LEU A 6 -9.58 -3.31 -11.66
CA LEU A 6 -8.69 -2.53 -12.52
C LEU A 6 -7.72 -3.45 -13.28
N GLN A 7 -7.16 -4.45 -12.60
CA GLN A 7 -6.30 -5.48 -13.18
C GLN A 7 -7.04 -6.37 -14.18
N GLN A 8 -8.30 -6.73 -13.95
CA GLN A 8 -9.08 -7.47 -14.94
C GLN A 8 -9.34 -6.65 -16.22
N LEU A 9 -9.58 -5.33 -16.09
CA LEU A 9 -9.89 -4.46 -17.24
C LEU A 9 -8.65 -3.94 -17.98
N CYS A 10 -7.53 -3.78 -17.28
CA CYS A 10 -6.33 -3.15 -17.84
C CYS A 10 -5.11 -4.08 -17.88
N GLY A 11 -5.10 -5.15 -17.10
CA GLY A 11 -4.00 -6.10 -17.04
C GLY A 11 -4.00 -7.15 -18.15
N PRO A 12 -3.10 -8.15 -18.07
CA PRO A 12 -2.87 -9.12 -19.14
C PRO A 12 -4.11 -9.98 -19.45
N LYS A 13 -4.95 -10.24 -18.45
CA LYS A 13 -6.19 -11.00 -18.55
C LYS A 13 -7.36 -10.22 -19.16
N CYS A 14 -7.19 -8.94 -19.50
CA CYS A 14 -8.23 -8.16 -20.18
C CYS A 14 -8.68 -8.81 -21.50
N ARG A 15 -7.80 -9.59 -22.15
CA ARG A 15 -8.14 -10.36 -23.35
C ARG A 15 -9.14 -11.49 -23.09
N ASP A 16 -9.18 -12.02 -21.87
CA ASP A 16 -10.10 -13.08 -21.48
C ASP A 16 -11.55 -12.56 -21.37
N LEU A 17 -11.72 -11.25 -21.19
CA LEU A 17 -13.01 -10.57 -21.18
C LEU A 17 -13.55 -10.26 -22.60
N LYS A 18 -12.83 -10.68 -23.65
CA LYS A 18 -13.27 -10.47 -25.03
C LYS A 18 -14.32 -11.51 -25.41
N VAL A 19 -15.57 -11.10 -25.40
CA VAL A 19 -16.71 -11.91 -25.84
C VAL A 19 -17.25 -11.41 -27.18
N GLU A 20 -17.87 -12.30 -27.96
CA GLU A 20 -18.63 -11.90 -29.15
C GLU A 20 -19.89 -11.14 -28.72
N ASN A 21 -20.20 -10.04 -29.42
CA ASN A 21 -21.36 -9.17 -29.14
C ASN A 21 -21.50 -8.77 -27.66
N PRO A 22 -20.53 -8.02 -27.11
CA PRO A 22 -20.50 -7.63 -25.68
C PRO A 22 -21.76 -6.84 -25.25
N GLU A 23 -22.39 -6.11 -26.17
CA GLU A 23 -23.64 -5.36 -25.94
C GLU A 23 -24.80 -6.26 -25.51
N LYS A 24 -24.87 -7.51 -26.00
CA LYS A 24 -25.91 -8.48 -25.61
C LYS A 24 -25.87 -8.80 -24.11
N TYR A 25 -24.69 -8.67 -23.51
CA TYR A 25 -24.44 -8.94 -22.10
C TYR A 25 -24.39 -7.65 -21.26
N GLY A 26 -24.65 -6.49 -21.87
CA GLY A 26 -24.47 -5.18 -21.22
C GLY A 26 -23.02 -4.88 -20.84
N PHE A 27 -22.05 -5.54 -21.48
CA PHE A 27 -20.64 -5.38 -21.14
C PHE A 27 -20.04 -4.19 -21.90
N GLU A 28 -19.94 -3.05 -21.22
CA GLU A 28 -19.37 -1.80 -21.75
C GLU A 28 -18.00 -1.50 -21.09
N PRO A 29 -16.89 -2.12 -21.53
CA PRO A 29 -15.60 -2.04 -20.82
C PRO A 29 -15.04 -0.61 -20.71
N LYS A 30 -15.31 0.24 -21.71
CA LYS A 30 -14.89 1.65 -21.69
C LYS A 30 -15.62 2.44 -20.59
N LYS A 31 -16.93 2.27 -20.50
CA LYS A 31 -17.77 2.93 -19.49
C LYS A 31 -17.48 2.40 -18.09
N LEU A 32 -17.20 1.10 -17.97
CA LEU A 32 -16.79 0.51 -16.72
C LEU A 32 -15.43 1.04 -16.25
N LEU A 33 -14.45 1.17 -17.15
CA LEU A 33 -13.16 1.80 -16.83
C LEU A 33 -13.33 3.27 -16.43
N ASP A 34 -14.21 4.00 -17.11
CA ASP A 34 -14.54 5.39 -16.82
C ASP A 34 -15.11 5.57 -15.41
N GLN A 35 -16.11 4.77 -15.05
CA GLN A 35 -16.71 4.77 -13.72
C GLN A 35 -15.72 4.30 -12.65
N LEU A 36 -14.92 3.28 -12.95
CA LEU A 36 -13.94 2.75 -12.01
C LEU A 36 -12.89 3.80 -11.68
N THR A 37 -12.34 4.48 -12.70
CA THR A 37 -11.34 5.54 -12.50
C THR A 37 -11.91 6.79 -11.82
N ASP A 38 -13.20 7.09 -11.97
CA ASP A 38 -13.86 8.13 -11.16
C ASP A 38 -13.85 7.80 -9.67
N ILE A 39 -14.07 6.54 -9.30
CA ILE A 39 -14.03 6.14 -7.88
C ILE A 39 -12.64 6.41 -7.30
N TYR A 40 -11.56 6.12 -8.03
CA TYR A 40 -10.20 6.43 -7.58
C TYR A 40 -9.99 7.93 -7.39
N LEU A 41 -10.43 8.74 -8.36
CA LEU A 41 -10.29 10.20 -8.29
C LEU A 41 -11.10 10.82 -7.15
N GLN A 42 -12.29 10.28 -6.88
CA GLN A 42 -13.17 10.77 -5.82
C GLN A 42 -12.69 10.35 -4.42
N LEU A 43 -11.95 9.25 -4.33
CA LEU A 43 -11.38 8.75 -3.07
C LEU A 43 -9.93 9.20 -2.84
N ASP A 44 -9.36 10.06 -3.70
CA ASP A 44 -7.98 10.56 -3.57
C ASP A 44 -7.76 11.26 -2.22
N CYS A 45 -7.18 10.51 -1.29
CA CYS A 45 -6.76 10.95 0.03
C CYS A 45 -5.60 10.08 0.51
N ALA A 46 -4.82 10.57 1.49
CA ALA A 46 -3.64 9.86 1.99
C ALA A 46 -3.95 8.42 2.46
N ARG A 47 -5.10 8.22 3.14
CA ARG A 47 -5.52 6.88 3.60
C ARG A 47 -5.81 5.93 2.44
N PHE A 48 -6.39 6.45 1.37
CA PHE A 48 -6.70 5.64 0.19
C PHE A 48 -5.44 5.30 -0.61
N ALA A 49 -4.52 6.26 -0.79
CA ALA A 49 -3.22 6.00 -1.40
C ALA A 49 -2.45 4.91 -0.64
N LYS A 50 -2.43 4.97 0.70
CA LYS A 50 -1.85 3.91 1.54
C LYS A 50 -2.55 2.56 1.33
N ALA A 51 -3.88 2.53 1.33
CA ALA A 51 -4.63 1.30 1.11
C ALA A 51 -4.38 0.66 -0.27
N ILE A 52 -4.09 1.47 -1.31
CA ILE A 52 -3.66 0.97 -2.62
C ILE A 52 -2.24 0.38 -2.52
N ALA A 53 -1.31 1.10 -1.89
CA ALA A 53 0.08 0.66 -1.72
C ALA A 53 0.19 -0.67 -0.94
N ASP A 54 -0.65 -0.85 0.08
CA ASP A 54 -0.69 -2.06 0.90
C ASP A 54 -1.35 -3.26 0.16
N ASP A 55 -2.00 -3.05 -1.00
CA ASP A 55 -2.65 -4.11 -1.78
C ASP A 55 -1.67 -4.84 -2.73
N GLN A 56 -0.74 -5.57 -2.12
CA GLN A 56 0.33 -6.31 -2.80
C GLN A 56 -0.16 -7.36 -3.84
N ARG A 57 -1.45 -7.75 -3.79
CA ARG A 57 -1.99 -8.80 -4.66
C ARG A 57 -2.45 -8.29 -6.02
N SER A 58 -2.86 -7.03 -6.09
CA SER A 58 -3.54 -6.47 -7.27
C SER A 58 -2.92 -5.17 -7.77
N TYR A 59 -2.25 -4.42 -6.89
CA TYR A 59 -1.52 -3.24 -7.30
C TYR A 59 -0.20 -3.62 -8.01
N SER A 60 0.10 -2.93 -9.09
CA SER A 60 1.45 -2.82 -9.65
C SER A 60 1.58 -1.44 -10.30
N ARG A 61 2.80 -0.92 -10.39
CA ARG A 61 3.06 0.36 -11.05
C ARG A 61 2.64 0.32 -12.53
N GLU A 62 2.99 -0.77 -13.21
CA GLU A 62 2.71 -0.99 -14.62
C GLU A 62 1.20 -1.01 -14.89
N LEU A 63 0.40 -1.52 -13.95
CA LEU A 63 -1.05 -1.50 -14.06
C LEU A 63 -1.59 -0.06 -14.13
N PHE A 64 -1.10 0.83 -13.28
CA PHE A 64 -1.55 2.22 -13.25
C PHE A 64 -1.09 3.00 -14.49
N GLU A 65 0.13 2.73 -14.98
CA GLU A 65 0.62 3.27 -16.26
C GLU A 65 -0.25 2.82 -17.44
N GLU A 66 -0.64 1.54 -17.49
CA GLU A 66 -1.56 1.00 -18.51
C GLU A 66 -2.96 1.61 -18.42
N VAL A 67 -3.47 1.83 -17.21
CA VAL A 67 -4.77 2.51 -17.00
C VAL A 67 -4.73 3.92 -17.56
N ILE A 68 -3.68 4.69 -17.29
CA ILE A 68 -3.47 6.04 -17.83
C ILE A 68 -3.41 6.01 -19.37
N SER A 69 -2.66 5.08 -19.94
CA SER A 69 -2.55 4.86 -21.39
C SER A 69 -3.91 4.56 -22.02
N LYS A 70 -4.70 3.67 -21.40
CA LYS A 70 -6.04 3.30 -21.87
C LYS A 70 -7.04 4.44 -21.74
N MET A 71 -7.04 5.21 -20.64
CA MET A 71 -7.87 6.40 -20.49
C MET A 71 -7.61 7.41 -21.61
N ARG A 72 -6.33 7.67 -21.91
CA ARG A 72 -5.92 8.61 -22.96
C ARG A 72 -6.29 8.12 -24.36
N LYS A 73 -6.05 6.84 -24.68
CA LYS A 73 -6.40 6.24 -25.99
C LYS A 73 -7.90 6.15 -26.21
N ALA A 74 -8.67 5.85 -25.17
CA ALA A 74 -10.12 5.69 -25.28
C ALA A 74 -10.87 7.03 -25.24
N GLY A 75 -10.21 8.12 -24.82
CA GLY A 75 -10.82 9.44 -24.71
C GLY A 75 -11.94 9.52 -23.67
N ILE A 76 -11.90 8.68 -22.64
CA ILE A 76 -12.96 8.56 -21.62
C ILE A 76 -12.85 9.63 -20.52
N LYS A 77 -11.64 10.16 -20.29
CA LYS A 77 -11.37 11.19 -19.27
C LYS A 77 -10.77 12.44 -19.89
N SER A 78 -11.01 13.59 -19.24
CA SER A 78 -10.34 14.85 -19.57
C SER A 78 -8.85 14.80 -19.24
N SER A 79 -8.06 15.65 -19.88
CA SER A 79 -6.61 15.79 -19.59
C SER A 79 -6.35 16.07 -18.10
N ILE A 80 -7.20 16.89 -17.47
CA ILE A 80 -7.12 17.25 -16.06
C ILE A 80 -7.36 16.02 -15.17
N ALA A 81 -8.37 15.20 -15.48
CA ALA A 81 -8.67 14.00 -14.72
C ALA A 81 -7.55 12.95 -14.85
N ILE A 82 -6.98 12.81 -16.04
CA ILE A 82 -5.81 11.94 -16.28
C ILE A 82 -4.61 12.41 -15.45
N GLU A 83 -4.33 13.71 -15.39
CA GLU A 83 -3.22 14.23 -14.59
C GLU A 83 -3.44 14.03 -13.09
N LYS A 84 -4.68 14.21 -12.60
CA LYS A 84 -5.01 13.87 -11.19
C LYS A 84 -4.78 12.40 -10.88
N PHE A 85 -5.16 11.51 -11.77
CA PHE A 85 -4.93 10.07 -11.59
C PHE A 85 -3.44 9.75 -11.57
N LYS A 86 -2.65 10.43 -12.42
CA LYS A 86 -1.19 10.31 -12.43
C LYS A 86 -0.57 10.76 -11.10
N LEU A 87 -1.02 11.89 -10.55
CA LEU A 87 -0.57 12.35 -9.22
C LEU A 87 -0.93 11.35 -8.12
N LEU A 88 -2.10 10.71 -8.18
CA LEU A 88 -2.45 9.62 -7.27
C LEU A 88 -1.48 8.44 -7.42
N SER A 89 -1.15 8.03 -8.64
CA SER A 89 -0.17 6.98 -8.93
C SER A 89 1.20 7.29 -8.30
N GLU A 90 1.70 8.51 -8.47
CA GLU A 90 2.97 8.96 -7.91
C GLU A 90 2.97 8.90 -6.37
N LYS A 91 1.87 9.35 -5.71
CA LYS A 91 1.72 9.22 -4.25
C LYS A 91 1.76 7.77 -3.78
N VAL A 92 1.12 6.86 -4.52
CA VAL A 92 1.11 5.43 -4.17
C VAL A 92 2.51 4.84 -4.31
N GLU A 93 3.23 5.16 -5.39
CA GLU A 93 4.61 4.72 -5.60
C GLU A 93 5.55 5.19 -4.49
N GLU A 94 5.43 6.44 -4.03
CA GLU A 94 6.20 6.94 -2.90
C GLU A 94 5.94 6.13 -1.61
N ILE A 95 4.69 5.75 -1.35
CA ILE A 95 4.33 4.94 -0.18
C ILE A 95 4.91 3.52 -0.32
N VAL A 96 4.80 2.91 -1.50
CA VAL A 96 5.37 1.57 -1.75
C VAL A 96 6.88 1.59 -1.57
N ALA A 97 7.57 2.61 -2.09
CA ALA A 97 9.01 2.77 -1.90
C ALA A 97 9.39 2.91 -0.41
N LYS A 98 8.65 3.72 0.35
CA LYS A 98 8.85 3.85 1.80
C LYS A 98 8.58 2.55 2.56
N ASN A 99 7.52 1.83 2.20
CA ASN A 99 7.20 0.53 2.81
C ASN A 99 8.34 -0.47 2.55
N SER A 100 8.85 -0.55 1.32
CA SER A 100 9.97 -1.45 0.97
C SER A 100 11.27 -1.11 1.68
N GLN A 101 11.54 0.17 1.95
CA GLN A 101 12.67 0.59 2.78
C GLN A 101 12.48 0.23 4.26
N SER A 102 11.24 0.28 4.74
CA SER A 102 10.92 -0.06 6.14
C SER A 102 10.97 -1.57 6.39
N GLU A 103 10.78 -2.39 5.35
CA GLU A 103 10.95 -3.85 5.36
C GLU A 103 12.41 -4.29 5.11
N MET A 104 13.40 -3.39 5.21
CA MET A 104 14.80 -3.80 5.20
C MET A 104 15.06 -4.80 6.34
N ASP A 105 15.67 -5.93 6.00
CA ASP A 105 16.07 -6.95 6.96
C ASP A 105 17.25 -6.41 7.79
N TYR A 106 16.96 -6.06 9.05
CA TYR A 106 17.95 -5.57 10.02
C TYR A 106 18.48 -6.71 10.92
N SER A 107 18.41 -7.96 10.48
CA SER A 107 18.96 -9.09 11.24
C SER A 107 20.47 -8.97 11.51
N ASP A 108 21.21 -8.25 10.67
CA ASP A 108 22.64 -7.96 10.82
C ASP A 108 22.95 -6.67 11.60
N ALA A 109 21.93 -5.93 12.05
CA ALA A 109 22.13 -4.71 12.83
C ALA A 109 22.87 -5.03 14.14
N PRO A 110 23.75 -4.12 14.63
CA PRO A 110 24.39 -4.28 15.93
C PRO A 110 23.36 -4.44 17.06
N ASP A 111 23.66 -5.32 18.02
CA ASP A 111 22.74 -5.68 19.12
C ASP A 111 22.29 -4.47 19.94
N GLU A 112 23.12 -3.43 20.05
CA GLU A 112 22.81 -2.17 20.75
C GLU A 112 21.61 -1.41 20.16
N PHE A 113 21.27 -1.65 18.89
CA PHE A 113 20.12 -1.03 18.21
C PHE A 113 18.88 -1.93 18.18
N LYS A 114 18.99 -3.17 18.67
CA LYS A 114 17.88 -4.12 18.71
C LYS A 114 17.20 -4.12 20.06
N ASP A 115 15.89 -4.32 20.06
CA ASP A 115 15.12 -4.47 21.28
C ASP A 115 15.51 -5.80 21.96
N PRO A 116 15.84 -5.80 23.27
CA PRO A 116 16.33 -6.99 23.96
C PRO A 116 15.28 -8.09 24.14
N LEU A 117 13.99 -7.82 23.90
CA LEU A 117 12.92 -8.82 23.96
C LEU A 117 12.55 -9.35 22.59
N MET A 118 12.37 -8.46 21.62
CA MET A 118 11.84 -8.82 20.30
C MET A 118 12.92 -9.08 19.26
N ASP A 119 14.18 -8.76 19.55
CA ASP A 119 15.33 -8.87 18.62
C ASP A 119 15.09 -8.14 17.29
N THR A 120 14.33 -7.04 17.36
CA THR A 120 13.99 -6.17 16.23
C THR A 120 14.60 -4.80 16.41
N LEU A 121 14.92 -4.10 15.32
CA LEU A 121 15.42 -2.72 15.38
C LEU A 121 14.47 -1.81 16.19
N MET A 122 15.00 -1.11 17.19
CA MET A 122 14.23 -0.15 17.99
C MET A 122 13.89 1.09 17.18
N THR A 123 12.63 1.52 17.21
CA THR A 123 12.14 2.70 16.48
C THR A 123 12.02 3.93 17.39
N ASP A 124 11.67 3.72 18.65
CA ASP A 124 11.56 4.74 19.70
C ASP A 124 12.20 4.20 20.99
N PRO A 125 13.55 4.17 21.06
CA PRO A 125 14.28 3.61 22.19
C PRO A 125 14.07 4.46 23.45
N VAL A 126 13.68 3.81 24.54
CA VAL A 126 13.48 4.40 25.87
C VAL A 126 14.36 3.70 26.90
N MET A 127 14.97 4.48 27.78
CA MET A 127 15.76 3.97 28.90
C MET A 127 14.83 3.63 30.07
N LEU A 128 14.91 2.39 30.54
CA LEU A 128 14.20 1.93 31.73
C LEU A 128 14.97 2.30 33.00
N PRO A 129 14.32 2.30 34.18
CA PRO A 129 15.01 2.53 35.45
C PRO A 129 16.15 1.56 35.77
N SER A 130 16.16 0.35 35.18
CA SER A 130 17.30 -0.59 35.27
C SER A 130 18.51 -0.20 34.42
N GLY A 131 18.41 0.84 33.58
CA GLY A 131 19.45 1.22 32.63
C GLY A 131 19.35 0.53 31.27
N ASN A 132 18.49 -0.49 31.12
CA ASN A 132 18.26 -1.15 29.83
C ASN A 132 17.49 -0.23 28.87
N ILE A 133 17.85 -0.27 27.59
CA ILE A 133 17.15 0.44 26.51
C ILE A 133 16.22 -0.55 25.80
N MET A 134 14.98 -0.13 25.57
CA MET A 134 13.94 -0.93 24.91
C MET A 134 13.10 -0.06 23.98
N ASP A 135 12.43 -0.64 23.00
CA ASP A 135 11.45 0.11 22.21
C ASP A 135 10.21 0.42 23.04
N ARG A 136 9.73 1.67 22.97
CA ARG A 136 8.57 2.14 23.72
C ARG A 136 7.34 1.26 23.52
N SER A 137 7.06 0.84 22.28
CA SER A 137 5.85 0.06 21.97
C SER A 137 5.86 -1.31 22.64
N ILE A 138 7.06 -1.90 22.75
CA ILE A 138 7.30 -3.22 23.33
C ILE A 138 7.13 -3.16 24.85
N ILE A 139 7.79 -2.21 25.53
CA ILE A 139 7.65 -2.07 26.99
C ILE A 139 6.21 -1.71 27.39
N LEU A 140 5.52 -0.86 26.64
CA LEU A 140 4.11 -0.55 26.90
C LEU A 140 3.24 -1.80 26.83
N ARG A 141 3.41 -2.62 25.79
CA ARG A 141 2.68 -3.88 25.64
C ARG A 141 2.99 -4.86 26.77
N HIS A 142 4.24 -4.92 27.21
CA HIS A 142 4.62 -5.74 28.36
C HIS A 142 3.93 -5.27 29.63
N LEU A 143 4.00 -3.97 29.94
CA LEU A 143 3.41 -3.38 31.14
C LEU A 143 1.89 -3.54 31.21
N LEU A 144 1.21 -3.65 30.06
CA LEU A 144 -0.22 -3.95 29.98
C LEU A 144 -0.55 -5.38 30.44
N ASN A 145 0.37 -6.35 30.27
CA ASN A 145 0.14 -7.76 30.61
C ASN A 145 0.81 -8.19 31.92
N SER A 146 1.92 -7.54 32.29
CA SER A 146 2.64 -7.79 33.53
C SER A 146 3.16 -6.46 34.10
N PRO A 147 2.82 -6.11 35.35
CA PRO A 147 3.27 -4.87 35.98
C PRO A 147 4.77 -4.90 36.32
N THR A 148 5.48 -6.01 36.06
CA THR A 148 6.90 -6.14 36.34
C THR A 148 7.61 -6.77 35.15
N TYR A 149 8.68 -6.12 34.72
CA TYR A 149 9.64 -6.68 33.78
C TYR A 149 10.61 -7.55 34.57
N GLN A 150 10.74 -8.85 34.25
CA GLN A 150 11.57 -9.78 35.05
C GLN A 150 13.06 -9.39 35.07
N TRP A 151 13.53 -8.66 34.05
CA TRP A 151 14.87 -8.06 33.98
C TRP A 151 15.06 -6.75 34.77
N LEU A 152 14.04 -6.26 35.49
CA LEU A 152 14.16 -5.14 36.46
C LEU A 152 14.60 -5.62 37.85
N ARG A 153 14.98 -6.89 38.02
CA ARG A 153 15.54 -7.40 39.27
C ARG A 153 17.06 -7.43 39.18
N GLU A 154 17.68 -6.31 39.53
CA GLU A 154 18.99 -6.29 40.19
C GLU A 154 18.82 -5.63 41.55
#